data_AF-A0A3M1DJQ0-F1
#
_entry.id   AF-A0A3M1DJQ0-F1
#
_cell.length_a   1.000
_cell.length_b   1.000
_cell.length_c   1.000
_cell.angle_alpha   90.00
_cell.angle_beta   90.00
_cell.angle_gamma   90.00
#
_symmetry.space_group_name_H-M   'P 1'
#
loop_
_entity.id
_entity.type
_entity.pdbx_description
1 polymer ?
#
loop_
_entity_poly.entity_id
_entity_poly.type
_entity_poly.pdbx_seq_one_letter_code
_entity_poly.pdbx_strand_id
1 'polypeptide(L)'
;NEQKKLTLQEASKILGVSTTVVQEWAEFLEEEGLIGIEYSLSKTYLVHKALSKGDVKAKAKEYERKKEVFVRKVDTALQQLEKETAGFEEIKQAYNSLKADIGDEIDQVKQELDELRHYEKLKQSIDQDIIQQKIDYQKLVDDVHRKLHMEEKRYEKVLSDVKSEGDRIEKEREELRTLEEKEDSLKKRLAALQEVVAGVDKEVTTMNKLLEHDEDRLARLHQITDEIEKNLRRKKEKEIDPLIKASKEHGEKILAVQDSIIKKVEARKDKITTYEKEGTKVIEKFDKFFKKRVQTEKILNDLEKQKAEMAHELEALKNKALAFDLLGHGDEVKKHLHELTKAYEAFEKKKNAFKLGVEKLRNFISGG
;
A
#
# COMPACT_ATOMS: atom_id res chain seq x y z
N ASN A 1 -75.76 16.63 33.23
CA ASN A 1 -77.11 16.03 33.05
C ASN A 1 -78.27 16.89 33.54
N GLU A 2 -78.10 17.87 34.44
CA GLU A 2 -79.23 18.70 34.91
C GLU A 2 -79.51 19.96 34.06
N GLN A 3 -78.52 20.45 33.30
CA GLN A 3 -78.69 21.57 32.35
C GLN A 3 -78.49 21.05 30.91
N LYS A 4 -79.53 21.16 30.06
CA LYS A 4 -79.48 20.70 28.65
C LYS A 4 -78.71 21.65 27.72
N LYS A 5 -78.40 22.86 28.19
CA LYS A 5 -77.73 23.93 27.45
C LYS A 5 -76.88 24.76 28.42
N LEU A 6 -75.62 25.03 28.08
CA LEU A 6 -74.66 25.70 28.96
C LEU A 6 -73.71 26.58 28.12
N THR A 7 -73.37 27.79 28.57
CA THR A 7 -72.40 28.63 27.82
C THR A 7 -70.96 28.19 28.07
N LEU A 8 -70.04 28.47 27.13
CA LEU A 8 -68.60 28.18 27.33
C LEU A 8 -68.03 28.81 28.61
N GLN A 9 -68.48 30.02 28.97
CA GLN A 9 -68.03 30.70 30.19
C GLN A 9 -68.54 30.03 31.47
N GLU A 10 -69.78 29.56 31.48
CA GLU A 10 -70.34 28.82 32.61
C GLU A 10 -69.68 27.44 32.74
N ALA A 11 -69.45 26.75 31.62
CA ALA A 11 -68.73 25.47 31.59
C ALA A 11 -67.29 25.61 32.10
N SER A 12 -66.60 26.69 31.69
CA SER A 12 -65.26 27.03 32.19
C SER A 12 -65.22 27.26 33.70
N LYS A 13 -66.21 27.97 34.25
CA LYS A 13 -66.33 28.19 35.70
C LYS A 13 -66.64 26.91 36.47
N ILE A 14 -67.50 26.05 35.94
CA ILE A 14 -67.90 24.79 36.58
C ILE A 14 -66.75 23.77 36.56
N LEU A 15 -66.03 23.69 35.44
CA LEU A 15 -64.94 22.73 35.24
C LEU A 15 -63.59 23.22 35.78
N GLY A 16 -63.48 24.51 36.12
CA GLY A 16 -62.25 25.11 36.66
C GLY A 16 -61.10 25.21 35.65
N VAL A 17 -61.40 25.21 34.35
CA VAL A 17 -60.41 25.28 33.26
C VAL A 17 -60.67 26.51 32.38
N SER A 18 -59.67 26.95 31.61
CA SER A 18 -59.80 28.12 30.75
C SER A 18 -60.86 27.92 29.66
N THR A 19 -61.48 29.01 29.19
CA THR A 19 -62.48 28.96 28.11
C THR A 19 -61.93 28.37 26.82
N THR A 20 -60.63 28.52 26.56
CA THR A 20 -59.93 27.91 25.41
C THR A 20 -59.93 26.38 25.52
N VAL A 21 -59.59 25.83 26.69
CA VAL A 21 -59.58 24.38 26.92
C VAL A 21 -61.00 23.80 26.82
N VAL A 22 -62.01 24.50 27.36
CA VAL A 22 -63.41 24.07 27.21
C VAL A 22 -63.85 24.10 25.75
N GLN A 23 -63.39 25.08 24.97
CA GLN A 23 -63.70 25.16 23.55
C GLN A 23 -63.07 24.01 22.76
N GLU A 24 -61.79 23.69 22.99
CA GLU A 24 -61.12 22.54 22.37
C GLU A 24 -61.82 21.21 22.72
N TRP A 25 -62.23 21.05 23.98
CA TRP A 25 -63.01 19.87 24.39
C TRP A 25 -64.40 19.85 23.76
N ALA A 26 -65.03 21.01 23.63
CA ALA A 26 -66.35 21.10 23.01
C ALA A 26 -66.31 20.76 21.52
N GLU A 27 -65.33 21.28 20.79
CA GLU A 27 -65.10 20.96 19.37
C GLU A 27 -64.83 19.45 19.20
N PHE A 28 -63.98 18.86 20.05
CA PHE A 28 -63.75 17.41 20.06
C PHE A 28 -65.03 16.60 20.34
N LEU A 29 -65.80 16.99 21.35
CA LEU A 29 -67.06 16.32 21.71
C LEU A 29 -68.16 16.51 20.65
N GLU A 30 -68.12 17.61 19.90
CA GLU A 30 -69.00 17.87 18.76
C GLU A 30 -68.63 17.03 17.53
N GLU A 31 -67.34 16.92 17.18
CA GLU A 31 -66.85 15.95 16.19
C GLU A 31 -67.22 14.53 16.62
N GLU A 32 -67.15 14.25 17.92
CA GLU A 32 -67.60 13.00 18.49
C GLU A 32 -69.13 12.87 18.62
N GLY A 33 -69.90 13.89 18.23
CA GLY A 33 -71.36 13.89 18.14
C GLY A 33 -72.08 13.79 19.49
N LEU A 34 -71.35 13.94 20.60
CA LEU A 34 -71.84 13.86 21.98
C LEU A 34 -72.55 15.13 22.41
N ILE A 35 -72.12 16.25 21.86
CA ILE A 35 -72.72 17.56 22.06
C ILE A 35 -72.89 18.25 20.71
N GLY A 36 -73.73 19.28 20.64
CA GLY A 36 -73.76 20.23 19.54
C GLY A 36 -73.33 21.60 20.04
N ILE A 37 -72.64 22.36 19.19
CA ILE A 37 -72.27 23.74 19.45
C ILE A 37 -73.26 24.65 18.72
N GLU A 38 -74.08 25.37 19.48
CA GLU A 38 -74.99 26.37 18.93
C GLU A 38 -74.44 27.78 19.14
N TYR A 39 -74.36 28.53 18.05
CA TYR A 39 -73.99 29.95 18.08
C TYR A 39 -75.26 30.81 18.11
N SER A 40 -75.44 31.61 19.16
CA SER A 40 -76.55 32.56 19.23
C SER A 40 -76.05 33.95 19.64
N LEU A 41 -76.22 34.90 18.73
CA LEU A 41 -75.79 36.30 18.86
C LEU A 41 -74.28 36.42 19.11
N SER A 42 -73.87 36.50 20.38
CA SER A 42 -72.48 36.67 20.83
C SER A 42 -72.00 35.60 21.82
N LYS A 43 -72.78 34.52 22.00
CA LYS A 43 -72.48 33.44 22.96
C LYS A 43 -72.53 32.08 22.28
N THR A 44 -71.53 31.25 22.60
CA THR A 44 -71.44 29.85 22.20
C THR A 44 -72.05 28.97 23.29
N TYR A 45 -72.99 28.12 22.90
CA TYR A 45 -73.70 27.20 23.80
C TYR A 45 -73.37 25.75 23.49
N LEU A 46 -73.10 24.98 24.53
CA LEU A 46 -72.95 23.53 24.49
C LEU A 46 -74.32 22.89 24.73
N VAL A 47 -74.82 22.16 23.74
CA VAL A 47 -76.14 21.50 23.77
C VAL A 47 -75.95 20.00 23.80
N HIS A 48 -76.68 19.31 24.67
CA HIS A 48 -76.63 17.84 24.71
C HIS A 48 -77.28 17.24 23.45
N LYS A 49 -76.55 16.38 22.73
CA LYS A 49 -77.05 15.66 21.56
C LYS A 49 -77.16 14.18 21.91
N ALA A 50 -78.38 13.66 21.97
CA ALA A 50 -78.61 12.23 22.17
C ALA A 50 -78.31 11.49 20.85
N LEU A 51 -77.23 10.69 20.83
CA LEU A 51 -76.87 9.87 19.67
C LEU A 51 -77.89 8.75 19.44
N SER A 52 -78.16 8.44 18.17
CA SER A 52 -79.00 7.28 17.83
C SER A 52 -78.22 5.97 18.01
N LYS A 53 -78.92 4.85 18.24
CA LYS A 53 -78.29 3.52 18.31
C LYS A 53 -77.50 3.16 17.04
N GLY A 54 -77.89 3.71 15.88
CA GLY A 54 -77.19 3.53 14.61
C GLY A 54 -75.84 4.25 14.57
N ASP A 55 -75.80 5.49 15.07
CA ASP A 55 -74.57 6.31 15.12
C ASP A 55 -73.56 5.72 16.10
N VAL A 56 -74.00 5.26 17.26
CA VAL A 56 -73.14 4.57 18.24
C VAL A 56 -72.52 3.31 17.63
N LYS A 57 -73.29 2.52 16.87
CA LYS A 57 -72.80 1.30 16.20
C LYS A 57 -71.82 1.62 15.07
N ALA A 58 -72.06 2.68 14.30
CA ALA A 58 -71.15 3.12 13.24
C ALA A 58 -69.80 3.58 13.82
N LYS A 59 -69.83 4.38 14.89
CA LYS A 59 -68.62 4.85 15.56
C LYS A 59 -67.87 3.72 16.26
N ALA A 60 -68.56 2.78 16.90
CA ALA A 60 -67.91 1.61 17.52
C ALA A 60 -67.15 0.78 16.48
N LYS A 61 -67.73 0.62 15.28
CA LYS A 61 -67.08 -0.06 14.15
C LYS A 61 -65.88 0.73 13.61
N GLU A 62 -65.93 2.05 13.61
CA GLU A 62 -64.80 2.91 13.23
C GLU A 62 -63.66 2.81 14.26
N TYR A 63 -63.98 2.82 15.55
CA TYR A 63 -63.03 2.64 16.63
C TYR A 63 -62.30 1.29 16.53
N GLU A 64 -63.06 0.19 16.38
CA GLU A 64 -62.45 -1.15 16.24
C GLU A 64 -61.55 -1.25 15.01
N ARG A 65 -61.93 -0.63 13.88
CA ARG A 65 -61.05 -0.56 12.70
C ARG A 65 -59.75 0.20 12.99
N LYS A 66 -59.84 1.37 13.63
CA LYS A 66 -58.65 2.18 13.99
C LYS A 66 -57.75 1.45 14.99
N LYS A 67 -58.34 0.74 15.95
CA LYS A 67 -57.65 -0.12 16.92
C LYS A 67 -56.91 -1.26 16.22
N GLU A 68 -57.58 -2.01 15.35
CA GLU A 68 -56.98 -3.13 14.62
C GLU A 68 -55.80 -2.66 13.75
N VAL A 69 -55.96 -1.52 13.07
CA VAL A 69 -54.87 -0.88 12.30
C VAL A 69 -53.70 -0.51 13.21
N PHE A 70 -53.96 0.09 14.37
CA PHE A 70 -52.91 0.44 15.33
C PHE A 70 -52.15 -0.77 15.85
N VAL A 71 -52.86 -1.84 16.26
CA VAL A 71 -52.25 -3.09 16.75
C VAL A 71 -51.37 -3.70 15.66
N ARG A 72 -51.84 -3.76 14.40
CA ARG A 72 -51.03 -4.25 13.28
C ARG A 72 -49.77 -3.41 13.03
N LYS A 73 -49.86 -2.08 13.16
CA LYS A 73 -48.68 -1.21 13.05
C LYS A 73 -47.65 -1.50 14.15
N VAL A 74 -48.11 -1.64 15.40
CA VAL A 74 -47.26 -2.00 16.55
C VAL A 74 -46.59 -3.36 16.33
N ASP A 75 -47.34 -4.38 15.91
CA ASP A 75 -46.80 -5.71 15.64
C ASP A 75 -45.77 -5.71 14.51
N THR A 76 -46.04 -4.96 13.43
CA THR A 76 -45.10 -4.83 12.30
C THR A 76 -43.80 -4.15 12.76
N ALA A 77 -43.90 -3.08 13.55
CA ALA A 77 -42.73 -2.39 14.10
C ALA A 77 -41.94 -3.26 15.09
N LEU A 78 -42.62 -4.09 15.88
CA LEU A 78 -42.00 -5.07 16.78
C LEU A 78 -41.24 -6.15 16.01
N GLN A 79 -41.81 -6.68 14.91
CA GLN A 79 -41.16 -7.67 14.06
C GLN A 79 -39.93 -7.07 13.35
N GLN A 80 -40.03 -5.83 12.89
CA GLN A 80 -38.90 -5.12 12.30
C GLN A 80 -37.78 -4.93 13.33
N LEU A 81 -38.11 -4.51 14.55
CA LEU A 81 -37.15 -4.40 15.65
C LEU A 81 -36.44 -5.73 15.95
N GLU A 82 -37.16 -6.85 15.98
CA GLU A 82 -36.56 -8.17 16.22
C GLU A 82 -35.58 -8.57 15.13
N LYS A 83 -35.98 -8.39 13.86
CA LYS A 83 -35.13 -8.70 12.70
C LYS A 83 -33.84 -7.87 12.71
N GLU A 84 -33.95 -6.58 12.99
CA GLU A 84 -32.79 -5.68 13.00
C GLU A 84 -31.91 -5.90 14.24
N THR A 85 -32.49 -6.29 15.39
CA THR A 85 -31.72 -6.68 16.58
C THR A 85 -30.90 -7.94 16.31
N ALA A 86 -31.42 -8.90 15.56
CA ALA A 86 -30.65 -10.07 15.16
C ALA A 86 -29.47 -9.70 14.24
N GLY A 87 -29.64 -8.68 13.40
CA GLY A 87 -28.58 -8.13 12.54
C GLY A 87 -27.39 -7.54 13.31
N PHE A 88 -27.54 -7.22 14.60
CA PHE A 88 -26.43 -6.71 15.43
C PHE A 88 -25.30 -7.71 15.60
N GLU A 89 -25.63 -9.00 15.74
CA GLU A 89 -24.61 -10.03 15.90
C GLU A 89 -23.81 -10.20 14.60
N GLU A 90 -24.46 -10.06 13.44
CA GLU A 90 -23.78 -10.05 12.14
C GLU A 90 -22.81 -8.87 12.01
N ILE A 91 -23.22 -7.67 12.46
CA ILE A 91 -22.36 -6.47 12.42
C ILE A 91 -21.16 -6.65 13.35
N LYS A 92 -21.38 -7.23 14.53
CA LYS A 92 -20.32 -7.51 15.51
C LYS A 92 -19.31 -8.54 15.00
N GLN A 93 -19.80 -9.62 14.38
CA GLN A 93 -18.95 -10.63 13.74
C GLN A 93 -18.17 -10.03 12.57
N ALA A 94 -18.82 -9.23 11.73
CA ALA A 94 -18.17 -8.54 10.62
C ALA A 94 -17.06 -7.59 11.10
N TYR A 95 -17.30 -6.83 12.18
CA TYR A 95 -16.28 -5.95 12.78
C TYR A 95 -15.09 -6.75 13.33
N ASN A 96 -15.33 -7.85 14.04
CA ASN A 96 -14.24 -8.69 14.57
C ASN A 96 -13.40 -9.33 13.47
N SER A 97 -14.05 -9.85 12.42
CA SER A 97 -13.34 -10.38 11.25
C SER A 97 -12.53 -9.28 10.57
N LEU A 98 -13.10 -8.09 10.40
CA LEU A 98 -12.40 -6.96 9.78
C LEU A 98 -11.21 -6.50 10.63
N LYS A 99 -11.35 -6.49 11.95
CA LYS A 99 -10.26 -6.14 12.88
C LYS A 99 -9.12 -7.15 12.83
N ALA A 100 -9.43 -8.44 12.75
CA ALA A 100 -8.43 -9.50 12.61
C ALA A 100 -7.73 -9.40 11.26
N ASP A 101 -8.50 -9.34 10.16
CA ASP A 101 -7.97 -9.23 8.80
C ASP A 101 -7.03 -8.01 8.65
N ILE A 102 -7.46 -6.83 9.13
CA ILE A 102 -6.65 -5.60 9.07
C ILE A 102 -5.42 -5.69 9.99
N GLY A 103 -5.55 -6.26 11.19
CA GLY A 103 -4.43 -6.42 12.11
C GLY A 103 -3.32 -7.29 11.51
N ASP A 104 -3.71 -8.43 10.96
CA ASP A 104 -2.79 -9.38 10.33
C ASP A 104 -2.16 -8.80 9.06
N GLU A 105 -2.94 -8.09 8.22
CA GLU A 105 -2.42 -7.42 7.03
C GLU A 105 -1.43 -6.30 7.39
N ILE A 106 -1.70 -5.47 8.40
CA ILE A 106 -0.80 -4.39 8.83
C ILE A 106 0.54 -4.95 9.32
N ASP A 107 0.51 -6.02 10.11
CA ASP A 107 1.74 -6.60 10.65
C ASP A 107 2.55 -7.33 9.57
N GLN A 108 1.89 -7.97 8.60
CA GLN A 108 2.56 -8.51 7.41
C GLN A 108 3.20 -7.40 6.57
N VAL A 109 2.47 -6.32 6.28
CA VAL A 109 3.01 -5.17 5.53
C VAL A 109 4.22 -4.56 6.24
N LYS A 110 4.19 -4.41 7.57
CA LYS A 110 5.35 -3.93 8.33
C LYS A 110 6.57 -4.84 8.18
N GLN A 111 6.40 -6.15 8.33
CA GLN A 111 7.51 -7.10 8.18
C GLN A 111 8.11 -7.03 6.78
N GLU A 112 7.27 -6.96 5.75
CA GLU A 112 7.76 -6.85 4.36
C GLU A 112 8.46 -5.52 4.08
N LEU A 113 8.02 -4.42 4.69
CA LEU A 113 8.65 -3.09 4.57
C LEU A 113 10.04 -3.07 5.21
N ASP A 114 10.20 -3.73 6.35
CA ASP A 114 11.50 -3.88 7.01
C ASP A 114 12.48 -4.75 6.20
N GLU A 115 11.98 -5.83 5.59
CA GLU A 115 12.78 -6.65 4.67
C GLU A 115 13.17 -5.89 3.40
N LEU A 116 12.26 -5.11 2.80
CA LEU A 116 12.56 -4.25 1.65
C LEU A 116 13.64 -3.22 1.99
N ARG A 117 13.56 -2.60 3.18
CA ARG A 117 14.62 -1.71 3.68
C ARG A 117 15.96 -2.42 3.85
N HIS A 118 15.96 -3.67 4.28
CA HIS A 118 17.18 -4.47 4.36
C HIS A 118 17.79 -4.71 2.97
N TYR A 119 16.99 -5.07 1.98
CA TYR A 119 17.45 -5.24 0.60
C TYR A 119 17.95 -3.94 -0.03
N GLU A 120 17.31 -2.81 0.26
CA GLU A 120 17.76 -1.50 -0.22
C GLU A 120 19.15 -1.13 0.33
N LYS A 121 19.39 -1.38 1.63
CA LYS A 121 20.72 -1.21 2.24
C LYS A 121 21.76 -2.14 1.63
N LEU A 122 21.39 -3.41 1.40
CA LEU A 122 22.29 -4.37 0.76
C LEU A 122 22.66 -3.93 -0.66
N LYS A 123 21.69 -3.44 -1.44
CA LYS A 123 21.92 -2.88 -2.77
C LYS A 123 22.89 -1.69 -2.71
N GLN A 124 22.68 -0.75 -1.80
CA GLN A 124 23.58 0.40 -1.63
C GLN A 124 25.01 -0.02 -1.29
N SER A 125 25.19 -1.03 -0.42
CA SER A 125 26.50 -1.60 -0.09
C SER A 125 27.16 -2.23 -1.32
N ILE A 126 26.42 -3.03 -2.09
CA ILE A 126 26.95 -3.67 -3.30
C ILE A 126 27.34 -2.63 -4.35
N ASP A 127 26.52 -1.58 -4.53
CA ASP A 127 26.82 -0.50 -5.46
C ASP A 127 28.13 0.23 -5.06
N GLN A 128 28.36 0.44 -3.77
CA GLN A 128 29.62 1.00 -3.26
C GLN A 128 30.80 0.06 -3.52
N ASP A 129 30.64 -1.24 -3.25
CA ASP A 129 31.69 -2.24 -3.48
C ASP A 129 32.05 -2.34 -4.97
N ILE A 130 31.05 -2.27 -5.87
CA ILE A 130 31.27 -2.28 -7.33
C ILE A 130 32.04 -1.03 -7.76
N ILE A 131 31.68 0.16 -7.24
CA ILE A 131 32.40 1.40 -7.55
C ILE A 131 33.85 1.30 -7.08
N GLN A 132 34.08 0.81 -5.86
CA GLN A 132 35.41 0.67 -5.29
C GLN A 132 36.26 -0.32 -6.10
N GLN A 133 35.70 -1.49 -6.42
CA GLN A 133 36.37 -2.47 -7.27
C GLN A 133 36.72 -1.89 -8.65
N LYS A 134 35.80 -1.14 -9.27
CA LYS A 134 36.06 -0.49 -10.57
C LYS A 134 37.23 0.49 -10.50
N ILE A 135 37.31 1.28 -9.42
CA ILE A 135 38.43 2.20 -9.19
C ILE A 135 39.75 1.42 -9.03
N ASP A 136 39.75 0.35 -8.25
CA ASP A 136 40.96 -0.44 -7.98
C ASP A 136 41.43 -1.21 -9.23
N TYR A 137 40.49 -1.74 -10.02
CA TYR A 137 40.81 -2.32 -11.34
C TYR A 137 41.38 -1.28 -12.29
N GLN A 138 40.82 -0.07 -12.35
CA GLN A 138 41.35 0.98 -13.21
C GLN A 138 42.79 1.33 -12.83
N LYS A 139 43.09 1.48 -11.53
CA LYS A 139 44.46 1.73 -11.05
C LYS A 139 45.42 0.61 -11.44
N LEU A 140 44.98 -0.65 -11.32
CA LEU A 140 45.81 -1.80 -11.70
C LEU A 140 46.09 -1.81 -13.21
N VAL A 141 45.08 -1.54 -14.03
CA VAL A 141 45.22 -1.43 -15.49
C VAL A 141 46.18 -0.30 -15.85
N ASP A 142 46.06 0.87 -15.22
CA ASP A 142 46.94 2.00 -15.45
C ASP A 142 48.40 1.70 -15.05
N ASP A 143 48.62 0.98 -13.93
CA ASP A 143 49.95 0.56 -13.50
C ASP A 143 50.58 -0.46 -14.47
N VAL A 144 49.79 -1.42 -14.95
CA VAL A 144 50.23 -2.38 -15.96
C VAL A 144 50.58 -1.68 -17.27
N HIS A 145 49.75 -0.76 -17.75
CA HIS A 145 50.03 0.03 -18.96
C HIS A 145 51.32 0.85 -18.81
N ARG A 146 51.55 1.48 -17.64
CA ARG A 146 52.80 2.21 -17.38
C ARG A 146 54.00 1.29 -17.44
N LYS A 147 53.95 0.13 -16.78
CA LYS A 147 55.04 -0.85 -16.80
C LYS A 147 55.32 -1.38 -18.21
N LEU A 148 54.26 -1.67 -18.97
CA LEU A 148 54.37 -2.14 -20.35
C LEU A 148 55.01 -1.08 -21.25
N HIS A 149 54.57 0.18 -21.14
CA HIS A 149 55.14 1.29 -21.90
C HIS A 149 56.61 1.57 -21.57
N MET A 150 57.01 1.43 -20.30
CA MET A 150 58.42 1.53 -19.91
C MET A 150 59.27 0.42 -20.53
N GLU A 151 58.76 -0.82 -20.56
CA GLU A 151 59.49 -1.94 -21.15
C GLU A 151 59.55 -1.82 -22.68
N GLU A 152 58.48 -1.39 -23.35
CA GLU A 152 58.47 -1.10 -24.80
C GLU A 152 59.55 -0.07 -25.17
N LYS A 153 59.66 1.04 -24.44
CA LYS A 153 60.72 2.04 -24.66
C LYS A 153 62.11 1.45 -24.48
N ARG A 154 62.29 0.54 -23.52
CA ARG A 154 63.55 -0.15 -23.30
C ARG A 154 63.91 -1.04 -24.50
N TYR A 155 62.93 -1.75 -25.05
CA TYR A 155 63.10 -2.55 -26.27
C TYR A 155 63.43 -1.70 -27.49
N GLU A 156 62.72 -0.60 -27.72
CA GLU A 156 63.02 0.31 -28.83
C GLU A 156 64.46 0.83 -28.76
N LYS A 157 64.94 1.16 -27.56
CA LYS A 157 66.34 1.56 -27.36
C LYS A 157 67.31 0.44 -27.71
N VAL A 158 67.09 -0.77 -27.19
CA VAL A 158 67.96 -1.93 -27.48
C VAL A 158 67.96 -2.27 -28.98
N LEU A 159 66.81 -2.23 -29.64
CA LEU A 159 66.72 -2.45 -31.09
C LEU A 159 67.46 -1.37 -31.88
N SER A 160 67.37 -0.11 -31.46
CA SER A 160 68.16 0.98 -32.06
C SER A 160 69.65 0.76 -31.87
N ASP A 161 70.08 0.37 -30.67
CA ASP A 161 71.49 0.11 -30.35
C ASP A 161 72.01 -1.06 -31.20
N VAL A 162 71.27 -2.18 -31.26
CA VAL A 162 71.60 -3.36 -32.10
C VAL A 162 71.71 -2.98 -33.58
N LYS A 163 70.77 -2.16 -34.09
CA LYS A 163 70.81 -1.73 -35.48
C LYS A 163 72.04 -0.86 -35.77
N SER A 164 72.32 0.13 -34.91
CA SER A 164 73.47 1.01 -35.07
C SER A 164 74.80 0.25 -34.99
N GLU A 165 74.85 -0.77 -34.13
CA GLU A 165 76.01 -1.62 -33.94
C GLU A 165 76.21 -2.56 -35.14
N GLY A 166 75.12 -3.14 -35.67
CA GLY A 166 75.15 -3.93 -36.89
C GLY A 166 75.63 -3.12 -38.10
N ASP A 167 75.14 -1.89 -38.27
CA ASP A 167 75.58 -0.97 -39.32
C ASP A 167 77.08 -0.61 -39.17
N ARG A 168 77.58 -0.51 -37.92
CA ARG A 168 79.01 -0.28 -37.64
C ARG A 168 79.86 -1.49 -38.03
N ILE A 169 79.46 -2.68 -37.59
CA ILE A 169 80.16 -3.93 -37.89
C ILE A 169 80.22 -4.16 -39.41
N GLU A 170 79.14 -3.87 -40.14
CA GLU A 170 79.14 -4.05 -41.60
C GLU A 170 80.12 -3.10 -42.29
N LYS A 171 80.20 -1.83 -41.85
CA LYS A 171 81.22 -0.88 -42.34
C LYS A 171 82.64 -1.34 -42.04
N GLU A 172 82.89 -1.80 -40.81
CA GLU A 172 84.20 -2.32 -40.41
C GLU A 172 84.56 -3.58 -41.22
N ARG A 173 83.58 -4.43 -41.57
CA ARG A 173 83.78 -5.58 -42.47
C ARG A 173 84.08 -5.17 -43.91
N GLU A 174 83.40 -4.15 -44.44
CA GLU A 174 83.72 -3.61 -45.76
C GLU A 174 85.12 -2.99 -45.80
N GLU A 175 85.49 -2.21 -44.78
CA GLU A 175 86.84 -1.66 -44.64
C GLU A 175 87.88 -2.78 -44.57
N LEU A 176 87.61 -3.84 -43.79
CA LEU A 176 88.47 -5.02 -43.72
C LEU A 176 88.62 -5.70 -45.07
N ARG A 177 87.55 -5.88 -45.85
CA ARG A 177 87.65 -6.42 -47.22
C ARG A 177 88.52 -5.54 -48.12
N THR A 178 88.36 -4.21 -48.06
CA THR A 178 89.22 -3.32 -48.84
C THR A 178 90.68 -3.36 -48.38
N LEU A 179 90.92 -3.59 -47.09
CA LEU A 179 92.25 -3.77 -46.53
C LEU A 179 92.83 -5.13 -46.90
N GLU A 180 92.06 -6.21 -46.93
CA GLU A 180 92.48 -7.52 -47.42
C GLU A 180 92.82 -7.46 -48.91
N GLU A 181 92.03 -6.79 -49.74
CA GLU A 181 92.34 -6.58 -51.16
C GLU A 181 93.61 -5.73 -51.34
N LYS A 182 93.78 -4.69 -50.52
CA LYS A 182 95.02 -3.91 -50.45
C LYS A 182 96.18 -4.76 -49.94
N GLU A 183 95.97 -5.63 -48.97
CA GLU A 183 96.95 -6.53 -48.39
C GLU A 183 97.35 -7.58 -49.42
N ASP A 184 96.44 -8.07 -50.25
CA ASP A 184 96.72 -9.07 -51.28
C ASP A 184 97.46 -8.44 -52.48
N SER A 185 97.06 -7.23 -52.86
CA SER A 185 97.79 -6.34 -53.78
C SER A 185 99.19 -6.00 -53.24
N LEU A 186 99.27 -5.67 -51.95
CA LEU A 186 100.51 -5.38 -51.27
C LEU A 186 101.33 -6.64 -51.13
N LYS A 187 100.81 -7.82 -50.79
CA LYS A 187 101.48 -9.13 -50.72
C LYS A 187 102.11 -9.50 -52.06
N LYS A 188 101.42 -9.22 -53.18
CA LYS A 188 102.00 -9.34 -54.53
C LYS A 188 103.17 -8.37 -54.75
N ARG A 189 103.08 -7.15 -54.21
CA ARG A 189 104.21 -6.18 -54.15
C ARG A 189 105.25 -6.50 -53.05
N LEU A 190 104.88 -7.24 -52.01
CA LEU A 190 105.64 -7.56 -50.81
C LEU A 190 106.49 -8.80 -51.05
N ALA A 191 106.04 -9.74 -51.88
CA ALA A 191 106.91 -10.75 -52.47
C ALA A 191 108.09 -10.12 -53.24
N ALA A 192 107.92 -8.90 -53.75
CA ALA A 192 109.00 -8.11 -54.35
C ALA A 192 109.77 -7.24 -53.35
N LEU A 193 109.27 -7.04 -52.12
CA LEU A 193 109.88 -6.21 -51.06
C LEU A 193 110.25 -6.99 -49.78
N GLN A 194 110.13 -8.32 -49.80
CA GLN A 194 110.44 -9.26 -48.71
C GLN A 194 111.94 -9.28 -48.32
N GLU A 195 112.74 -8.41 -48.92
CA GLU A 195 114.08 -8.06 -48.47
C GLU A 195 114.11 -6.98 -47.36
N VAL A 196 113.02 -6.26 -47.05
CA VAL A 196 113.03 -5.19 -46.02
C VAL A 196 111.76 -5.17 -45.12
N VAL A 197 111.57 -6.26 -44.38
CA VAL A 197 111.39 -6.32 -42.90
C VAL A 197 110.21 -5.57 -42.19
N ALA A 198 109.19 -6.36 -41.81
CA ALA A 198 108.58 -6.52 -40.45
C ALA A 198 107.76 -5.42 -39.72
N GLY A 199 106.94 -4.61 -40.41
CA GLY A 199 106.09 -3.59 -39.75
C GLY A 199 104.58 -3.86 -39.64
N VAL A 200 103.99 -4.66 -40.54
CA VAL A 200 102.53 -4.62 -40.82
C VAL A 200 101.70 -5.71 -40.11
N ASP A 201 102.30 -6.80 -39.64
CA ASP A 201 101.58 -7.89 -38.93
C ASP A 201 100.92 -7.45 -37.61
N LYS A 202 101.34 -6.32 -37.03
CA LYS A 202 100.79 -5.80 -35.76
C LYS A 202 99.44 -5.10 -35.90
N GLU A 203 99.10 -4.51 -37.06
CA GLU A 203 97.82 -3.82 -37.23
C GLU A 203 96.66 -4.81 -37.47
N VAL A 204 96.88 -5.83 -38.31
CA VAL A 204 95.89 -6.90 -38.58
C VAL A 204 95.56 -7.70 -37.30
N THR A 205 96.57 -8.01 -36.49
CA THR A 205 96.36 -8.73 -35.22
C THR A 205 95.67 -7.88 -34.13
N THR A 206 95.77 -6.55 -34.21
CA THR A 206 95.08 -5.65 -33.27
C THR A 206 93.62 -5.47 -33.66
N MET A 207 93.30 -5.35 -34.95
CA MET A 207 91.92 -5.28 -35.44
C MET A 207 91.14 -6.59 -35.27
N ASN A 208 91.78 -7.76 -35.48
CA ASN A 208 91.10 -9.05 -35.24
C ASN A 208 90.66 -9.23 -33.78
N LYS A 209 91.41 -8.69 -32.80
CA LYS A 209 91.01 -8.72 -31.38
C LYS A 209 89.85 -7.79 -31.05
N LEU A 210 89.72 -6.67 -31.76
CA LEU A 210 88.58 -5.76 -31.62
C LEU A 210 87.30 -6.42 -32.16
N LEU A 211 87.41 -7.12 -33.28
CA LEU A 211 86.28 -7.83 -33.90
C LEU A 211 85.81 -9.00 -33.03
N GLU A 212 86.72 -9.78 -32.45
CA GLU A 212 86.38 -10.86 -31.51
C GLU A 212 85.65 -10.33 -30.26
N HIS A 213 86.08 -9.18 -29.72
CA HIS A 213 85.41 -8.52 -28.60
C HIS A 213 83.99 -8.02 -28.95
N ASP A 214 83.80 -7.49 -30.16
CA ASP A 214 82.52 -6.93 -30.58
C ASP A 214 81.52 -8.04 -31.00
N GLU A 215 81.99 -9.15 -31.57
CA GLU A 215 81.18 -10.36 -31.79
C GLU A 215 80.71 -10.97 -30.45
N ASP A 216 81.59 -11.03 -29.44
CA ASP A 216 81.25 -11.44 -28.08
C ASP A 216 80.21 -10.51 -27.41
N ARG A 217 80.22 -9.22 -27.76
CA ARG A 217 79.25 -8.25 -27.25
C ARG A 217 77.89 -8.41 -27.92
N LEU A 218 77.86 -8.67 -29.23
CA LEU A 218 76.64 -8.94 -29.99
C LEU A 218 75.96 -10.24 -29.51
N ALA A 219 76.74 -11.30 -29.25
CA ALA A 219 76.24 -12.54 -28.66
C ALA A 219 75.58 -12.31 -27.29
N ARG A 220 76.18 -11.46 -26.43
CA ARG A 220 75.61 -11.08 -25.13
C ARG A 220 74.30 -10.30 -25.27
N LEU A 221 74.19 -9.40 -26.25
CA LEU A 221 72.96 -8.64 -26.51
C LEU A 221 71.83 -9.54 -27.01
N HIS A 222 72.12 -10.53 -27.86
CA HIS A 222 71.13 -11.54 -28.25
C HIS A 222 70.65 -12.36 -27.05
N GLN A 223 71.57 -12.79 -26.19
CA GLN A 223 71.23 -13.56 -25.00
C GLN A 223 70.34 -12.77 -24.02
N ILE A 224 70.60 -11.47 -23.84
CA ILE A 224 69.75 -10.58 -23.06
C ILE A 224 68.36 -10.45 -23.71
N THR A 225 68.30 -10.32 -25.04
CA THR A 225 67.03 -10.20 -25.77
C THR A 225 66.15 -11.44 -25.57
N ASP A 226 66.75 -12.63 -25.67
CA ASP A 226 66.06 -13.91 -25.44
C ASP A 226 65.57 -14.07 -23.99
N GLU A 227 66.38 -13.66 -23.01
CA GLU A 227 65.98 -13.70 -21.59
C GLU A 227 64.80 -12.76 -21.30
N ILE A 228 64.79 -11.56 -21.90
CA ILE A 228 63.69 -10.62 -21.69
C ILE A 228 62.42 -11.12 -22.39
N GLU A 229 62.50 -11.66 -23.62
CA GLU A 229 61.32 -12.24 -24.29
C GLU A 229 60.70 -13.38 -23.46
N LYS A 230 61.55 -14.24 -22.88
CA LYS A 230 61.12 -15.34 -22.00
C LYS A 230 60.47 -14.84 -20.72
N ASN A 231 61.00 -13.77 -20.12
CA ASN A 231 60.41 -13.15 -18.93
C ASN A 231 59.06 -12.48 -19.24
N LEU A 232 58.90 -11.89 -20.42
CA LEU A 232 57.67 -11.22 -20.85
C LEU A 232 56.54 -12.22 -21.12
N ARG A 233 56.83 -13.33 -21.79
CA ARG A 233 55.89 -14.46 -21.91
C ARG A 233 55.48 -14.99 -20.54
N ARG A 234 56.45 -15.17 -19.63
CA ARG A 234 56.19 -15.68 -18.29
C ARG A 234 55.30 -14.74 -17.47
N LYS A 235 55.48 -13.42 -17.55
CA LYS A 235 54.59 -12.44 -16.89
C LYS A 235 53.19 -12.44 -17.50
N LYS A 236 53.08 -12.52 -18.82
CA LYS A 236 51.78 -12.61 -19.51
C LYS A 236 51.00 -13.85 -19.06
N GLU A 237 51.63 -15.02 -19.10
CA GLU A 237 50.96 -16.29 -18.77
C GLU A 237 50.72 -16.49 -17.26
N LYS A 238 51.61 -15.99 -16.39
CA LYS A 238 51.51 -16.25 -14.94
C LYS A 238 50.85 -15.14 -14.13
N GLU A 239 50.89 -13.90 -14.60
CA GLU A 239 50.34 -12.76 -13.86
C GLU A 239 49.09 -12.20 -14.54
N ILE A 240 49.12 -12.01 -15.87
CA ILE A 240 48.02 -11.35 -16.60
C ILE A 240 46.87 -12.32 -16.88
N ASP A 241 47.14 -13.49 -17.45
CA ASP A 241 46.08 -14.44 -17.83
C ASP A 241 45.24 -14.95 -16.63
N PRO A 242 45.82 -15.23 -15.44
CA PRO A 242 45.03 -15.58 -14.26
C PRO A 242 44.15 -14.43 -13.76
N LEU A 243 44.60 -13.18 -13.87
CA LEU A 243 43.80 -12.00 -13.51
C LEU A 243 42.62 -11.82 -14.47
N ILE A 244 42.82 -12.05 -15.78
CA ILE A 244 41.72 -12.04 -16.76
C ILE A 244 40.70 -13.14 -16.44
N LYS A 245 41.16 -14.33 -16.06
CA LYS A 245 40.27 -15.44 -15.69
C LYS A 245 39.51 -15.15 -14.39
N ALA A 246 40.17 -14.65 -13.36
CA ALA A 246 39.55 -14.25 -12.10
C ALA A 246 38.54 -13.10 -12.30
N SER A 247 38.84 -12.15 -13.20
CA SER A 247 37.93 -11.06 -13.57
C SER A 247 36.65 -11.59 -14.22
N LYS A 248 36.76 -12.55 -15.16
CA LYS A 248 35.60 -13.21 -15.76
C LYS A 248 34.76 -13.97 -14.74
N GLU A 249 35.40 -14.75 -13.87
CA GLU A 249 34.71 -15.49 -12.79
C GLU A 249 33.99 -14.56 -11.81
N HIS A 250 34.58 -13.41 -11.46
CA HIS A 250 33.91 -12.40 -10.65
C HIS A 250 32.74 -11.74 -11.38
N GLY A 251 32.87 -11.45 -12.67
CA GLY A 251 31.78 -10.93 -13.51
C GLY A 251 30.58 -11.88 -13.57
N GLU A 252 30.83 -13.18 -13.75
CA GLU A 252 29.78 -14.20 -13.74
C GLU A 252 29.10 -14.32 -12.37
N LYS A 253 29.85 -14.23 -11.27
CA LYS A 253 29.27 -14.21 -9.91
C LYS A 253 28.39 -12.99 -9.68
N ILE A 254 28.79 -11.82 -10.15
CA ILE A 254 27.99 -10.59 -10.03
C ILE A 254 26.67 -10.73 -10.80
N LEU A 255 26.73 -11.24 -12.04
CA LEU A 255 25.52 -11.49 -12.85
C LEU A 255 24.59 -12.52 -12.19
N ALA A 256 25.13 -13.61 -11.64
CA ALA A 256 24.33 -14.60 -10.92
C ALA A 256 23.65 -14.02 -9.67
N VAL A 257 24.33 -13.14 -8.92
CA VAL A 257 23.74 -12.45 -7.77
C VAL A 257 22.65 -11.48 -8.24
N GLN A 258 22.88 -10.70 -9.31
CA GLN A 258 21.88 -9.80 -9.89
C GLN A 258 20.62 -10.56 -10.33
N ASP A 259 20.77 -11.67 -11.05
CA ASP A 259 19.64 -12.51 -11.47
C ASP A 259 18.88 -13.08 -10.28
N SER A 260 19.59 -13.48 -9.21
CA SER A 260 18.95 -13.96 -7.99
C SER A 260 18.13 -12.87 -7.28
N ILE A 261 18.61 -11.63 -7.31
CA ILE A 261 17.92 -10.46 -6.75
C ILE A 261 16.70 -10.13 -7.61
N ILE A 262 16.84 -10.11 -8.94
CA ILE A 262 15.72 -9.84 -9.87
C ILE A 262 14.61 -10.87 -9.69
N LYS A 263 14.95 -12.17 -9.65
CA LYS A 263 13.95 -13.23 -9.40
C LYS A 263 13.26 -13.09 -8.05
N LYS A 264 13.99 -12.70 -6.99
CA LYS A 264 13.39 -12.41 -5.68
C LYS A 264 12.46 -11.20 -5.72
N VAL A 265 12.81 -10.15 -6.47
CA VAL A 265 11.98 -8.95 -6.66
C VAL A 265 10.71 -9.28 -7.46
N GLU A 266 10.80 -10.07 -8.52
CA GLU A 266 9.64 -10.53 -9.30
C GLU A 266 8.70 -11.39 -8.47
N ALA A 267 9.22 -12.39 -7.75
CA ALA A 267 8.41 -13.22 -6.86
C ALA A 267 7.71 -12.40 -5.76
N ARG A 268 8.35 -11.32 -5.28
CA ARG A 268 7.72 -10.37 -4.33
C ARG A 268 6.68 -9.49 -5.01
N LYS A 269 6.91 -9.04 -6.23
CA LYS A 269 5.92 -8.28 -7.01
C LYS A 269 4.63 -9.08 -7.20
N ASP A 270 4.74 -10.39 -7.44
CA ASP A 270 3.59 -11.28 -7.54
C ASP A 270 2.85 -11.45 -6.20
N LYS A 271 3.59 -11.47 -5.07
CA LYS A 271 2.98 -11.41 -3.74
C LYS A 271 2.26 -10.09 -3.49
N ILE A 272 2.88 -8.95 -3.82
CA ILE A 272 2.29 -7.61 -3.67
C ILE A 272 1.00 -7.49 -4.48
N THR A 273 0.95 -8.00 -5.72
CA THR A 273 -0.29 -7.99 -6.52
C THR A 273 -1.36 -8.93 -5.96
N THR A 274 -0.97 -9.99 -5.25
CA THR A 274 -1.91 -10.85 -4.52
C THR A 274 -2.49 -10.11 -3.31
N TYR A 275 -1.64 -9.40 -2.56
CA TYR A 275 -2.07 -8.54 -1.45
C TYR A 275 -2.92 -7.36 -1.91
N GLU A 276 -2.69 -6.79 -3.10
CA GLU A 276 -3.55 -5.76 -3.68
C GLU A 276 -4.98 -6.28 -3.92
N LYS A 277 -5.11 -7.55 -4.34
CA LYS A 277 -6.40 -8.24 -4.49
C LYS A 277 -7.05 -8.57 -3.15
N GLU A 278 -6.26 -8.87 -2.12
CA GLU A 278 -6.77 -9.11 -0.77
C GLU A 278 -7.23 -7.80 -0.12
N GLY A 279 -6.45 -6.73 -0.26
CA GLY A 279 -6.81 -5.38 0.17
C GLY A 279 -8.08 -4.86 -0.50
N THR A 280 -8.30 -5.14 -1.79
CA THR A 280 -9.58 -4.81 -2.45
C THR A 280 -10.76 -5.58 -1.86
N LYS A 281 -10.59 -6.86 -1.49
CA LYS A 281 -11.63 -7.62 -0.77
C LYS A 281 -11.89 -7.04 0.62
N VAL A 282 -10.85 -6.60 1.34
CA VAL A 282 -11.01 -5.93 2.64
C VAL A 282 -11.75 -4.61 2.48
N ILE A 283 -11.46 -3.82 1.44
CA ILE A 283 -12.20 -2.59 1.10
C ILE A 283 -13.67 -2.90 0.85
N GLU A 284 -14.00 -3.94 0.07
CA GLU A 284 -15.39 -4.35 -0.16
C GLU A 284 -16.11 -4.78 1.14
N LYS A 285 -15.43 -5.50 2.04
CA LYS A 285 -15.96 -5.85 3.37
C LYS A 285 -16.19 -4.60 4.21
N PHE A 286 -15.28 -3.64 4.18
CA PHE A 286 -15.37 -2.34 4.85
C PHE A 286 -16.60 -1.58 4.35
N ASP A 287 -16.77 -1.50 3.04
CA ASP A 287 -17.87 -0.79 2.39
C ASP A 287 -19.25 -1.39 2.74
N LYS A 288 -19.33 -2.73 2.77
CA LYS A 288 -20.53 -3.45 3.25
C LYS A 288 -20.82 -3.19 4.73
N PHE A 289 -19.80 -3.17 5.58
CA PHE A 289 -19.94 -2.87 7.01
C PHE A 289 -20.48 -1.45 7.23
N PHE A 290 -19.91 -0.44 6.56
CA PHE A 290 -20.37 0.94 6.69
C PHE A 290 -21.80 1.13 6.17
N LYS A 291 -22.16 0.49 5.06
CA LYS A 291 -23.55 0.50 4.56
C LYS A 291 -24.53 -0.09 5.58
N LYS A 292 -24.20 -1.23 6.19
CA LYS A 292 -25.02 -1.83 7.26
C LYS A 292 -25.14 -0.89 8.48
N ARG A 293 -24.05 -0.27 8.92
CA ARG A 293 -24.06 0.70 10.03
C ARG A 293 -24.97 1.89 9.75
N VAL A 294 -24.86 2.51 8.57
CA VAL A 294 -25.71 3.65 8.17
C VAL A 294 -27.18 3.25 8.10
N GLN A 295 -27.48 2.03 7.63
CA GLN A 295 -28.84 1.50 7.63
C GLN A 295 -29.39 1.35 9.05
N THR A 296 -28.61 0.84 10.00
CA THR A 296 -29.01 0.73 11.41
C THR A 296 -29.31 2.10 12.04
N GLU A 297 -28.48 3.12 11.77
CA GLU A 297 -28.74 4.50 12.22
C GLU A 297 -30.02 5.07 11.60
N LYS A 298 -30.27 4.81 10.31
CA LYS A 298 -31.50 5.22 9.64
C LYS A 298 -32.74 4.58 10.27
N ILE A 299 -32.69 3.28 10.57
CA ILE A 299 -33.77 2.55 11.24
C ILE A 299 -34.06 3.15 12.62
N LEU A 300 -33.02 3.56 13.37
CA LEU A 300 -33.20 4.22 14.67
C LEU A 300 -34.01 5.52 14.52
N ASN A 301 -33.68 6.35 13.52
CA ASN A 301 -34.41 7.59 13.24
C ASN A 301 -35.85 7.32 12.79
N ASP A 302 -36.06 6.32 11.93
CA ASP A 302 -37.40 5.91 11.49
C ASP A 302 -38.25 5.39 12.66
N LEU A 303 -37.66 4.67 13.62
CA LEU A 303 -38.32 4.22 14.85
C LEU A 303 -38.66 5.38 15.80
N GLU A 304 -37.87 6.45 15.81
CA GLU A 304 -38.21 7.67 16.54
C GLU A 304 -39.42 8.37 15.94
N LYS A 305 -39.49 8.45 14.61
CA LYS A 305 -40.65 8.97 13.90
C LYS A 305 -41.90 8.11 14.13
N GLN A 306 -41.79 6.78 13.97
CA GLN A 306 -42.88 5.84 14.21
C GLN A 306 -43.40 5.91 15.67
N LYS A 307 -42.50 6.12 16.66
CA LYS A 307 -42.92 6.34 18.05
C LYS A 307 -43.82 7.57 18.18
N ALA A 308 -43.43 8.68 17.57
CA ALA A 308 -44.18 9.93 17.64
C ALA A 308 -45.57 9.78 16.99
N GLU A 309 -45.62 9.15 15.81
CA GLU A 309 -46.87 8.85 15.11
C GLU A 309 -47.78 7.93 15.95
N MET A 310 -47.24 6.84 16.51
CA MET A 310 -48.02 5.93 17.36
C MET A 310 -48.44 6.57 18.69
N ALA A 311 -47.65 7.48 19.26
CA ALA A 311 -48.05 8.23 20.46
C ALA A 311 -49.30 9.08 20.18
N HIS A 312 -49.29 9.79 19.05
CA HIS A 312 -50.41 10.60 18.61
C HIS A 312 -51.65 9.75 18.30
N GLU A 313 -51.50 8.62 17.60
CA GLU A 313 -52.60 7.69 17.32
C GLU A 313 -53.18 7.04 18.58
N LEU A 314 -52.32 6.69 19.56
CA LEU A 314 -52.75 6.16 20.84
C LEU A 314 -53.57 7.20 21.62
N GLU A 315 -53.11 8.45 21.67
CA GLU A 315 -53.83 9.52 22.38
C GLU A 315 -55.19 9.80 21.72
N ALA A 316 -55.24 9.83 20.39
CA ALA A 316 -56.51 9.95 19.66
C ALA A 316 -57.47 8.77 19.93
N LEU A 317 -56.95 7.54 20.04
CA LEU A 317 -57.73 6.36 20.40
C LEU A 317 -58.20 6.40 21.87
N LYS A 318 -57.37 6.89 22.80
CA LYS A 318 -57.75 7.09 24.20
C LYS A 318 -58.87 8.11 24.33
N ASN A 319 -58.75 9.25 23.64
CA ASN A 319 -59.76 10.30 23.65
C ASN A 319 -61.09 9.80 23.07
N LYS A 320 -61.05 9.05 21.96
CA LYS A 320 -62.24 8.38 21.40
C LYS A 320 -62.85 7.38 22.37
N ALA A 321 -62.02 6.57 23.02
CA ALA A 321 -62.47 5.60 24.00
C ALA A 321 -63.13 6.25 25.22
N LEU A 322 -62.57 7.33 25.75
CA LEU A 322 -63.19 8.12 26.83
C LEU A 322 -64.55 8.69 26.41
N ALA A 323 -64.67 9.16 25.16
CA ALA A 323 -65.95 9.58 24.59
C ALA A 323 -67.00 8.44 24.55
N PHE A 324 -66.58 7.19 24.31
CA PHE A 324 -67.47 6.02 24.38
C PHE A 324 -67.82 5.57 25.81
N ASP A 325 -66.90 5.70 26.76
CA ASP A 325 -67.16 5.40 28.18
C ASP A 325 -68.29 6.30 28.72
N LEU A 326 -68.28 7.59 28.32
CA LEU A 326 -69.36 8.55 28.62
C LEU A 326 -70.73 8.18 28.02
N LEU A 327 -70.78 7.29 27.02
CA LEU A 327 -72.01 6.78 26.41
C LEU A 327 -72.54 5.48 27.04
N GLY A 328 -71.91 4.99 28.11
CA GLY A 328 -72.40 3.85 28.90
C GLY A 328 -71.91 2.48 28.45
N HIS A 329 -70.74 2.38 27.81
CA HIS A 329 -70.08 1.10 27.42
C HIS A 329 -68.73 0.89 28.11
N GLY A 330 -68.59 1.40 29.34
CA GLY A 330 -67.30 1.62 30.00
C GLY A 330 -66.39 0.42 30.24
N ASP A 331 -66.94 -0.76 30.55
CA ASP A 331 -66.12 -1.90 30.94
C ASP A 331 -65.39 -2.56 29.74
N GLU A 332 -66.02 -2.59 28.56
CA GLU A 332 -65.44 -3.15 27.35
C GLU A 332 -64.38 -2.20 26.74
N VAL A 333 -64.66 -0.90 26.80
CA VAL A 333 -63.76 0.16 26.32
C VAL A 333 -62.49 0.26 27.17
N LYS A 334 -62.59 0.16 28.51
CA LYS A 334 -61.42 0.15 29.40
C LYS A 334 -60.50 -1.03 29.14
N LYS A 335 -61.04 -2.21 28.86
CA LYS A 335 -60.25 -3.40 28.51
C LYS A 335 -59.47 -3.20 27.21
N HIS A 336 -60.09 -2.65 26.17
CA HIS A 336 -59.42 -2.36 24.90
C HIS A 336 -58.38 -1.25 24.98
N LEU A 337 -58.63 -0.24 25.82
CA LEU A 337 -57.69 0.84 26.09
C LEU A 337 -56.45 0.33 26.86
N HIS A 338 -56.65 -0.63 27.77
CA HIS A 338 -55.55 -1.34 28.44
C HIS A 338 -54.73 -2.19 27.45
N GLU A 339 -55.37 -2.93 26.54
CA GLU A 339 -54.70 -3.71 25.48
C GLU A 339 -53.84 -2.82 24.58
N LEU A 340 -54.36 -1.67 24.13
CA LEU A 340 -53.63 -0.70 23.31
C LEU A 340 -52.43 -0.09 24.04
N THR A 341 -52.63 0.30 25.30
CA THR A 341 -51.57 0.88 26.13
C THR A 341 -50.46 -0.15 26.36
N LYS A 342 -50.83 -1.41 26.66
CA LYS A 342 -49.88 -2.51 26.83
C LYS A 342 -49.09 -2.82 25.56
N ALA A 343 -49.74 -2.78 24.39
CA ALA A 343 -49.07 -2.97 23.10
C ALA A 343 -48.06 -1.84 22.81
N TYR A 344 -48.44 -0.59 23.06
CA TYR A 344 -47.54 0.56 22.92
C TYR A 344 -46.35 0.51 23.89
N GLU A 345 -46.58 0.15 25.16
CA GLU A 345 -45.53 -0.04 26.15
C GLU A 345 -44.54 -1.16 25.76
N ALA A 346 -45.04 -2.24 25.15
CA ALA A 346 -44.20 -3.32 24.65
C ALA A 346 -43.28 -2.83 23.50
N PHE A 347 -43.80 -2.00 22.60
CA PHE A 347 -43.01 -1.34 21.57
C PHE A 347 -41.95 -0.39 22.16
N GLU A 348 -42.34 0.48 23.09
CA GLU A 348 -41.44 1.38 23.83
C GLU A 348 -40.27 0.63 24.46
N LYS A 349 -40.57 -0.46 25.18
CA LYS A 349 -39.55 -1.31 25.83
C LYS A 349 -38.58 -1.91 24.81
N LYS A 350 -39.08 -2.49 23.71
CA LYS A 350 -38.20 -3.07 22.67
C LYS A 350 -37.40 -2.00 21.93
N LYS A 351 -37.99 -0.84 21.63
CA LYS A 351 -37.27 0.28 21.02
C LYS A 351 -36.12 0.75 21.91
N ASN A 352 -36.37 0.92 23.21
CA ASN A 352 -35.33 1.35 24.16
C ASN A 352 -34.23 0.27 24.27
N ALA A 353 -34.59 -1.01 24.28
CA ALA A 353 -33.62 -2.11 24.21
C ALA A 353 -32.79 -2.09 22.92
N PHE A 354 -33.42 -1.83 21.77
CA PHE A 354 -32.74 -1.67 20.48
C PHE A 354 -31.78 -0.47 20.49
N LYS A 355 -32.21 0.69 20.99
CA LYS A 355 -31.37 1.88 21.15
C LYS A 355 -30.13 1.60 22.02
N LEU A 356 -30.32 0.94 23.17
CA LEU A 356 -29.22 0.49 24.02
C LEU A 356 -28.29 -0.50 23.29
N GLY A 357 -28.86 -1.38 22.46
CA GLY A 357 -28.10 -2.29 21.60
C GLY A 357 -27.22 -1.54 20.59
N VAL A 358 -27.76 -0.53 19.91
CA VAL A 358 -27.02 0.34 18.98
C VAL A 358 -25.92 1.10 19.71
N GLU A 359 -26.18 1.66 20.89
CA GLU A 359 -25.16 2.37 21.68
C GLU A 359 -24.03 1.43 22.13
N LYS A 360 -24.35 0.20 22.55
CA LYS A 360 -23.34 -0.82 22.86
C LYS A 360 -22.50 -1.20 21.65
N LEU A 361 -23.13 -1.40 20.49
CA LEU A 361 -22.45 -1.65 19.22
C LEU A 361 -21.52 -0.50 18.84
N ARG A 362 -22.00 0.75 18.97
CA ARG A 362 -21.21 1.94 18.71
C ARG A 362 -19.98 1.99 19.61
N ASN A 363 -20.16 1.81 20.91
CA ASN A 363 -19.06 1.82 21.88
C ASN A 363 -18.08 0.66 21.64
N PHE A 364 -18.56 -0.51 21.24
CA PHE A 364 -17.72 -1.65 20.86
C PHE A 364 -16.85 -1.33 19.64
N ILE A 365 -17.40 -0.63 18.65
CA ILE A 365 -16.70 -0.25 17.42
C ILE A 365 -15.72 0.92 17.64
N SER A 366 -16.03 1.87 18.53
CA SER A 366 -15.20 3.05 18.79
C SER A 366 -14.23 2.95 19.96
N GLY A 367 -14.40 1.95 20.84
CA GLY A 367 -13.62 1.77 22.06
C GLY A 367 -12.51 0.72 21.97
N GLY A 368 -12.28 0.13 20.80
CA GLY A 368 -11.20 -0.81 20.53
C GLY A 368 -10.57 -0.54 19.18
#